data_AF-A0A7C0ZP14-F1
#
_entry.id   AF-A0A7C0ZP14-F1
#
_cell.length_a   1.000
_cell.length_b   1.000
_cell.length_c   1.000
_cell.angle_alpha   90.00
_cell.angle_beta   90.00
_cell.angle_gamma   90.00
#
_symmetry.space_group_name_H-M   'P 1'
#
loop_
_entity.id
_entity.type
_entity.pdbx_description
1 polymer ?
#
loop_
_entity_poly.entity_id
_entity_poly.type
_entity_poly.pdbx_seq_one_letter_code
_entity_poly.pdbx_strand_id
1 'polypeptide(L)' 'ALIGLATVAPMPIRAEPAEKYLQGRVIDRDSLSAAADIAVGSISPIDDFRGRAWHKTEIVKTYICRAGMLALSRI' A
#
# COMPACT_ATOMS: atom_id res chain seq x y z
N ALA A 1 5.62 -9.47 5.58
CA ALA A 1 5.90 -8.03 5.47
C ALA A 1 4.84 -7.27 6.27
N LEU A 2 5.16 -6.11 6.85
CA LEU A 2 4.19 -5.23 7.53
C LEU A 2 3.99 -3.96 6.69
N ILE A 3 2.74 -3.51 6.52
CA ILE A 3 2.36 -2.39 5.67
C ILE A 3 1.43 -1.46 6.46
N GLY A 4 1.93 -0.27 6.79
CA GLY A 4 1.14 0.81 7.38
C GLY A 4 0.84 1.90 6.35
N LEU A 5 -0.39 2.41 6.34
CA LEU A 5 -0.85 3.49 5.48
C LEU A 5 -1.38 4.66 6.31
N ALA A 6 -0.99 5.88 5.93
CA ALA A 6 -1.42 7.10 6.58
C ALA A 6 -2.00 8.08 5.56
N THR A 7 -2.86 9.00 5.99
CA THR A 7 -3.49 10.05 5.14
C THR A 7 -4.49 9.52 4.10
N VAL A 8 -4.84 8.23 4.13
CA VAL A 8 -5.76 7.58 3.18
C VAL A 8 -6.97 6.91 3.85
N ALA A 9 -7.21 7.24 5.11
CA ALA A 9 -8.37 6.86 5.92
C ALA A 9 -8.47 7.85 7.11
N PRO A 10 -9.58 7.87 7.88
CA PRO A 10 -9.74 8.74 9.04
C PRO A 10 -8.67 8.54 10.14
N MET A 11 -8.07 7.36 10.21
CA MET A 11 -6.95 7.02 11.10
C MET A 11 -5.88 6.26 10.31
N PRO A 12 -4.60 6.23 10.76
CA PRO A 12 -3.61 5.34 10.21
C PRO A 12 -4.10 3.88 10.28
N ILE A 13 -3.92 3.14 9.20
CA ILE A 13 -4.40 1.77 9.08
C ILE A 13 -3.27 0.83 8.71
N ARG A 14 -3.45 -0.43 9.05
CA ARG A 14 -2.58 -1.53 8.64
C ARG A 14 -3.25 -2.28 7.49
N ALA A 15 -2.53 -2.52 6.40
CA ALA A 15 -3.06 -3.22 5.24
C ALA A 15 -2.96 -4.74 5.40
N GLU A 16 -3.60 -5.30 6.44
CA GLU A 16 -3.52 -6.73 6.78
C GLU A 16 -3.80 -7.69 5.61
N PRO A 17 -4.76 -7.42 4.71
CA PRO A 17 -4.99 -8.31 3.56
C PRO A 17 -3.77 -8.39 2.62
N ALA A 18 -3.09 -7.27 2.40
CA ALA A 18 -1.88 -7.21 1.57
C ALA A 18 -0.69 -7.90 2.25
N GLU A 19 -0.58 -7.75 3.58
CA GLU A 19 0.44 -8.45 4.37
C GLU A 19 0.27 -9.97 4.34
N LYS A 20 -0.97 -10.44 4.51
CA LYS A 20 -1.33 -11.87 4.39
C LYS A 20 -1.01 -12.40 3.00
N TYR A 21 -1.28 -11.62 1.96
CA TYR A 21 -0.93 -12.00 0.59
C TYR A 21 0.58 -12.19 0.40
N LEU A 22 1.41 -11.29 0.95
CA LEU A 22 2.87 -11.36 0.83
C LEU A 22 3.51 -12.43 1.73
N GLN A 23 2.79 -12.97 2.72
CA GLN A 23 3.34 -13.95 3.65
C GLN A 23 3.70 -15.25 2.93
N GLY A 24 4.95 -15.69 3.05
CA GLY A 24 5.47 -16.91 2.42
C GLY A 24 5.71 -16.79 0.90
N ARG A 25 5.50 -15.61 0.29
CA ARG A 25 5.81 -15.36 -1.13
C ARG A 25 7.18 -14.71 -1.28
N VAL A 26 7.78 -14.91 -2.46
CA VAL A 26 8.91 -14.10 -2.90
C VAL A 26 8.43 -12.67 -3.10
N ILE A 27 9.14 -11.71 -2.52
CA ILE A 27 8.83 -10.28 -2.66
C ILE A 27 9.61 -9.74 -3.85
N ASP A 28 8.88 -9.28 -4.86
CA ASP A 28 9.35 -8.72 -6.12
C ASP A 28 8.36 -7.66 -6.64
N ARG A 29 8.58 -7.11 -7.83
CA ARG A 29 7.70 -6.06 -8.38
C ARG A 29 6.27 -6.55 -8.60
N ASP A 30 6.09 -7.78 -9.07
CA ASP A 30 4.77 -8.30 -9.42
C ASP A 30 3.94 -8.61 -8.18
N SER A 31 4.55 -9.26 -7.18
CA SER A 31 3.92 -9.50 -5.88
C SER A 31 3.63 -8.21 -5.12
N LEU A 32 4.50 -7.20 -5.20
CA LEU A 32 4.22 -5.88 -4.62
C LEU A 32 3.10 -5.15 -5.35
N SER A 33 3.00 -5.26 -6.68
CA SER A 33 1.89 -4.70 -7.44
C SER A 33 0.56 -5.34 -7.06
N ALA A 34 0.52 -6.66 -6.92
CA ALA A 34 -0.66 -7.37 -6.47
C ALA A 34 -1.03 -7.00 -5.02
N ALA A 35 -0.04 -6.88 -4.12
CA ALA A 35 -0.26 -6.42 -2.76
C ALA A 35 -0.79 -4.98 -2.69
N ALA A 36 -0.32 -4.11 -3.59
CA ALA A 36 -0.82 -2.74 -3.74
C ALA A 36 -2.30 -2.71 -4.12
N ASP A 37 -2.73 -3.50 -5.10
CA ASP A 37 -4.13 -3.59 -5.49
C ASP A 37 -5.01 -4.12 -4.35
N ILE A 38 -4.52 -5.11 -3.59
CA ILE A 38 -5.21 -5.62 -2.39
C ILE A 38 -5.31 -4.54 -1.31
N ALA A 39 -4.24 -3.77 -1.09
CA ALA A 39 -4.20 -2.72 -0.07
C ALA A 39 -5.20 -1.59 -0.34
N VAL A 40 -5.48 -1.29 -1.61
CA VAL A 40 -6.52 -0.30 -1.99
C VAL A 40 -7.91 -0.71 -1.49
N GLY A 41 -8.20 -2.00 -1.34
CA GLY A 41 -9.45 -2.45 -0.72
C GLY A 41 -9.58 -2.09 0.77
N SER A 42 -8.50 -1.66 1.42
CA SER A 42 -8.46 -1.34 2.85
C SER A 42 -8.52 0.16 3.14
N ILE A 43 -8.44 1.04 2.13
CA ILE A 43 -8.38 2.51 2.31
C ILE A 43 -9.75 3.17 2.12
N SER A 44 -9.93 4.36 2.69
CA SER A 44 -11.14 5.19 2.54
C SER A 44 -10.79 6.69 2.38
N PRO A 45 -10.07 7.06 1.30
CA PRO A 45 -9.62 8.43 1.11
C PRO A 45 -10.79 9.37 0.76
N ILE A 46 -10.65 10.62 1.18
CA ILE A 46 -11.56 11.73 0.83
C ILE A 46 -10.87 12.71 -0.12
N ASP A 47 -11.67 13.47 -0.86
CA ASP A 47 -11.21 14.65 -1.58
C ASP A 47 -10.83 15.76 -0.59
N ASP A 48 -9.66 16.38 -0.75
CA ASP A 48 -9.25 17.57 0.00
C ASP A 48 -8.26 18.44 -0.82
N PHE A 49 -7.68 19.46 -0.17
CA PHE A 49 -6.69 20.36 -0.79
C PHE A 49 -5.38 19.67 -1.21
N ARG A 50 -5.10 18.47 -0.71
CA ARG A 50 -3.93 17.66 -1.06
C ARG A 50 -4.20 16.74 -2.25
N GLY A 51 -5.44 16.69 -2.73
CA GLY A 51 -5.84 15.95 -3.92
C GLY A 51 -7.12 15.17 -3.75
N ARG A 52 -7.57 14.61 -4.87
CA ARG A 52 -8.78 13.80 -4.95
C ARG A 52 -8.53 12.38 -4.42
N ALA A 53 -9.59 11.73 -3.95
CA ALA A 53 -9.58 10.37 -3.45
C ALA A 53 -8.97 9.38 -4.46
N TRP A 54 -9.36 9.47 -5.73
CA TRP A 54 -8.81 8.63 -6.81
C TRP A 54 -7.29 8.78 -6.94
N HIS A 55 -6.76 9.99 -6.80
CA HIS A 55 -5.33 10.24 -6.92
C HIS A 55 -4.57 9.68 -5.72
N LYS A 56 -5.11 9.83 -4.51
CA LYS A 56 -4.56 9.22 -3.30
C LYS A 56 -4.51 7.69 -3.40
N THR A 57 -5.53 7.08 -4.00
CA THR A 57 -5.55 5.64 -4.28
C THR A 57 -4.40 5.21 -5.19
N GLU A 58 -4.15 5.93 -6.29
CA GLU A 58 -3.03 5.62 -7.20
C GLU A 58 -1.65 5.86 -6.55
N ILE A 59 -1.55 6.87 -5.68
CA ILE A 59 -0.35 7.11 -4.86
C ILE A 59 -0.07 5.90 -3.96
N VAL A 60 -1.09 5.36 -3.28
CA VAL A 60 -0.92 4.18 -2.40
C VAL A 60 -0.31 3.01 -3.17
N LYS A 61 -0.83 2.72 -4.37
CA LYS A 61 -0.29 1.64 -5.20
C LYS A 61 1.19 1.86 -5.52
N THR A 62 1.52 3.07 -5.97
CA THR A 62 2.90 3.45 -6.31
C THR A 62 3.83 3.35 -5.10
N TYR A 63 3.38 3.81 -3.94
CA TYR A 63 4.20 3.89 -2.72
C TYR A 63 4.43 2.51 -2.11
N ILE A 64 3.46 1.60 -2.16
CA ILE A 64 3.65 0.22 -1.71
C ILE A 64 4.76 -0.45 -2.54
N CYS A 65 4.74 -0.30 -3.87
CA CYS A 65 5.80 -0.85 -4.72
C CYS A 65 7.17 -0.22 -4.42
N ARG A 66 7.25 1.11 -4.33
CA ARG A 66 8.52 1.80 -4.05
C ARG A 66 9.08 1.49 -2.67
N ALA A 67 8.25 1.60 -1.63
CA ALA A 67 8.65 1.33 -0.26
C ALA A 67 8.98 -0.16 -0.05
N GLY A 68 8.24 -1.06 -0.68
CA GLY A 68 8.53 -2.50 -0.66
C GLY A 68 9.88 -2.83 -1.28
N MET A 69 10.19 -2.28 -2.46
CA MET A 69 11.51 -2.47 -3.09
C MET A 69 12.64 -1.88 -2.25
N LEU A 70 12.43 -0.71 -1.64
CA LEU A 70 13.41 -0.08 -0.75
C LEU A 70 13.62 -0.88 0.55
N ALA A 71 12.55 -1.47 1.11
CA ALA A 71 12.65 -2.34 2.27
C ALA A 71 13.42 -3.61 1.93
N LEU A 72 13.18 -4.19 0.75
CA LEU A 72 13.89 -5.38 0.27
C LEU A 72 15.40 -5.13 0.09
N SER A 73 15.79 -3.93 -0.34
CA SER A 73 17.21 -3.58 -0.50
C SER A 73 17.96 -3.33 0.83
N ARG A 74 17.28 -3.48 1.97
CA ARG A 74 17.83 -3.20 3.32
C ARG A 74 17.84 -4.42 4.23
N ILE A 75 17.49 -5.58 3.70
CA ILE A 75 17.51 -6.89 4.36
C ILE A 75 18.63 -7.69 3.72
#